data_AF-V5ZBR5-F1
#
_entry.id   AF-V5ZBR5-F1
#
_cell.length_a   1.000
_cell.length_b   1.000
_cell.length_c   1.000
_cell.angle_alpha   90.00
_cell.angle_beta   90.00
_cell.angle_gamma   90.00
#
_symmetry.space_group_name_H-M   'P 1'
#
loop_
_entity.id
_entity.type
_entity.pdbx_description
1 polymer ?
#
loop_
_entity_poly.entity_id
_entity_poly.type
_entity_poly.pdbx_seq_one_letter_code
_entity_poly.pdbx_strand_id
1 'polypeptide(L)'
;MACIRCLTIIMACALSKLTTARVPFSPSLRPSPMAGSSGAVSYLAECHVEFILIHPFREGNGRLSRLLCDVLSVLAGKGLLDYSLWDEHKTFYFKAIQAGVSGNYSPMMQLVSDILPD
;
A
#
# COMPACT_ATOMS: atom_id res chain seq x y z
N MET A 1 -0.18 -9.95 -18.85
CA MET A 1 -1.12 -8.86 -19.16
C MET A 1 -1.47 -8.13 -17.88
N ALA A 2 -0.81 -7.01 -17.58
CA ALA A 2 -1.23 -6.11 -16.51
C ALA A 2 -2.58 -5.51 -16.93
N CYS A 3 -3.63 -5.80 -16.19
CA CYS A 3 -4.98 -5.35 -16.54
C CYS A 3 -5.05 -3.81 -16.46
N ILE A 4 -5.56 -3.18 -17.52
CA ILE A 4 -5.77 -1.72 -17.64
C ILE A 4 -6.55 -1.11 -16.45
N ARG A 5 -7.22 -1.92 -15.63
CA ARG A 5 -7.83 -1.51 -14.35
C ARG A 5 -6.82 -1.13 -13.24
N CYS A 6 -5.57 -1.60 -13.28
CA CYS A 6 -4.60 -1.48 -12.17
C CYS A 6 -3.76 -0.19 -12.20
N LEU A 7 -3.40 0.33 -13.37
CA LEU A 7 -2.74 1.66 -13.45
C LEU A 7 -3.66 2.77 -12.93
N THR A 8 -4.97 2.61 -13.12
CA THR A 8 -5.98 3.54 -12.61
C THR A 8 -6.06 3.54 -11.09
N ILE A 9 -5.77 2.43 -10.41
CA ILE A 9 -5.76 2.34 -8.94
C ILE A 9 -4.57 3.11 -8.36
N ILE A 10 -3.36 2.90 -8.90
CA ILE A 10 -2.13 3.58 -8.45
C ILE A 10 -2.22 5.09 -8.73
N MET A 11 -2.73 5.48 -9.91
CA MET A 11 -2.93 6.90 -10.26
C MET A 11 -4.10 7.55 -9.48
N ALA A 12 -5.23 6.86 -9.30
CA ALA A 12 -6.38 7.42 -8.60
C ALA A 12 -6.16 7.53 -7.08
N CYS A 13 -5.36 6.64 -6.48
CA CYS A 13 -4.94 6.74 -5.09
C CYS A 13 -4.15 8.04 -4.83
N ALA A 14 -3.17 8.36 -5.69
CA ALA A 14 -2.44 9.62 -5.65
C ALA A 14 -3.32 10.84 -5.99
N LEU A 15 -4.27 10.70 -6.92
CA LEU A 15 -5.13 11.80 -7.40
C LEU A 15 -6.36 12.09 -6.51
N SER A 16 -6.80 11.15 -5.67
CA SER A 16 -7.99 11.34 -4.80
C SER A 16 -7.78 12.38 -3.69
N LYS A 17 -6.51 12.72 -3.37
CA LYS A 17 -6.16 13.86 -2.51
C LYS A 17 -5.91 15.16 -3.27
N LEU A 18 -5.80 15.09 -4.60
CA LEU A 18 -5.60 16.24 -5.48
C LEU A 18 -6.89 16.67 -6.21
N THR A 19 -7.93 15.83 -6.25
CA THR A 19 -9.15 16.12 -7.02
C THR A 19 -10.43 15.62 -6.31
N THR A 20 -11.41 16.51 -6.16
CA THR A 20 -12.75 16.26 -5.58
C THR A 20 -13.67 15.48 -6.56
N ALA A 21 -13.17 14.45 -7.23
CA ALA A 21 -13.93 13.71 -8.23
C ALA A 21 -14.26 12.28 -7.73
N ARG A 22 -15.57 11.97 -7.64
CA ARG A 22 -16.07 10.64 -7.29
C ARG A 22 -15.81 9.67 -8.44
N VAL A 23 -14.93 8.70 -8.22
CA VAL A 23 -14.62 7.66 -9.21
C VAL A 23 -15.40 6.37 -8.92
N PRO A 24 -15.87 5.67 -9.98
CA PRO A 24 -16.38 4.31 -10.13
C PRO A 24 -16.05 3.11 -9.24
N PHE A 25 -15.55 3.22 -8.01
CA PHE A 25 -14.94 2.05 -7.36
C PHE A 25 -15.94 1.00 -6.85
N SER A 26 -15.50 -0.26 -6.87
CA SER A 26 -16.15 -1.37 -6.17
C SER A 26 -16.33 -1.01 -4.69
N PRO A 27 -17.45 -1.38 -4.02
CA PRO A 27 -17.77 -0.92 -2.66
C PRO A 27 -16.66 -1.17 -1.63
N SER A 28 -15.83 -2.18 -1.84
CA SER A 28 -14.74 -2.60 -0.93
C SER A 28 -13.44 -1.79 -1.04
N LEU A 29 -13.28 -0.96 -2.08
CA LEU A 29 -12.03 -0.20 -2.34
C LEU A 29 -12.23 1.33 -2.20
N ARG A 30 -13.23 1.77 -1.43
CA ARG A 30 -13.32 3.18 -1.09
C ARG A 30 -12.20 3.50 -0.11
N PRO A 31 -11.36 4.53 -0.37
CA PRO A 31 -10.50 5.06 0.67
C PRO A 31 -11.41 5.47 1.83
N SER A 32 -11.28 4.78 2.97
CA SER A 32 -11.83 5.31 4.21
C SER A 32 -11.19 6.70 4.42
N PRO A 33 -11.89 7.68 5.02
CA PRO A 33 -11.25 8.94 5.34
C PRO A 33 -9.95 8.62 6.08
N MET A 34 -8.81 9.13 5.60
CA MET A 34 -7.51 8.94 6.28
C MET A 34 -7.46 9.75 7.58
N ALA A 35 -8.58 9.82 8.31
CA ALA A 35 -8.72 10.41 9.62
C ALA A 35 -8.41 9.30 10.64
N GLY A 36 -7.14 9.21 11.03
CA GLY A 36 -6.66 8.31 12.08
C GLY A 36 -5.61 7.30 11.60
N SER A 37 -4.66 6.98 12.49
CA SER A 37 -3.52 6.09 12.22
C SER A 37 -3.95 4.72 11.68
N SER A 38 -5.05 4.14 12.18
CA SER A 38 -5.54 2.83 11.75
C SER A 38 -5.99 2.79 10.27
N GLY A 39 -6.53 3.88 9.74
CA GLY A 39 -6.94 3.95 8.33
C GLY A 39 -5.76 4.10 7.37
N ALA A 40 -4.68 4.73 7.83
CA ALA A 40 -3.43 4.82 7.06
C ALA A 40 -2.74 3.45 6.97
N VAL A 41 -2.71 2.68 8.08
CA VAL A 41 -2.11 1.34 8.14
C VAL A 41 -2.76 0.38 7.14
N SER A 42 -4.09 0.27 7.16
CA SER A 42 -4.80 -0.65 6.24
C SER A 42 -4.55 -0.28 4.78
N TYR A 43 -4.64 1.01 4.47
CA TYR A 43 -4.47 1.51 3.11
C TYR A 43 -3.05 1.30 2.56
N LEU A 44 -2.02 1.61 3.35
CA LEU A 44 -0.62 1.39 2.98
C LEU A 44 -0.33 -0.11 2.77
N ALA A 45 -0.85 -0.96 3.65
CA ALA A 45 -0.67 -2.41 3.56
C ALA A 45 -1.30 -3.01 2.29
N GLU A 46 -2.55 -2.66 2.01
CA GLU A 46 -3.27 -3.09 0.81
C GLU A 46 -2.54 -2.64 -0.46
N CYS A 47 -2.21 -1.34 -0.55
CA CYS A 47 -1.52 -0.78 -1.71
C CYS A 47 -0.15 -1.46 -1.96
N HIS A 48 0.62 -1.72 -0.90
CA HIS A 48 1.93 -2.36 -1.01
C HIS A 48 1.83 -3.78 -1.56
N VAL A 49 0.91 -4.57 -0.99
CA VAL A 49 0.70 -5.98 -1.38
C VAL A 49 0.21 -6.07 -2.81
N GLU A 50 -0.83 -5.32 -3.16
CA GLU A 50 -1.40 -5.31 -4.51
C GLU A 50 -0.36 -4.91 -5.56
N PHE A 51 0.45 -3.87 -5.27
CA PHE A 51 1.51 -3.45 -6.19
C PHE A 51 2.54 -4.56 -6.45
N ILE A 52 2.99 -5.24 -5.39
CA ILE A 52 3.95 -6.34 -5.51
C ILE A 52 3.35 -7.51 -6.29
N LEU A 53 2.09 -7.86 -6.06
CA LEU A 53 1.41 -8.97 -6.73
C LEU A 53 1.18 -8.70 -8.21
N ILE A 54 0.82 -7.47 -8.59
CA ILE A 54 0.64 -7.07 -9.99
C ILE A 54 1.98 -7.13 -10.74
N HIS A 55 3.09 -6.84 -10.06
CA HIS A 55 4.45 -6.90 -10.59
C HIS A 55 4.61 -6.24 -11.98
N PRO A 56 4.28 -4.94 -12.13
CA PRO A 56 4.13 -4.30 -13.44
C PRO A 56 5.45 -4.09 -14.21
N PHE A 57 6.59 -4.08 -13.52
CA PHE A 57 7.89 -3.86 -14.14
C PHE A 57 8.70 -5.15 -14.22
N ARG A 58 9.67 -5.20 -15.14
CA ARG A 58 10.58 -6.34 -15.28
C ARG A 58 11.50 -6.52 -14.06
N GLU A 59 11.90 -5.41 -13.44
CA GLU A 59 12.85 -5.34 -12.33
C GLU A 59 12.47 -4.18 -11.40
N GLY A 60 12.84 -4.27 -10.12
CA GLY A 60 12.74 -3.13 -9.18
C GLY A 60 11.38 -2.91 -8.50
N ASN A 61 10.39 -3.79 -8.70
CA ASN A 61 9.07 -3.67 -8.07
C ASN A 61 9.15 -3.53 -6.55
N GLY A 62 10.04 -4.27 -5.88
CA GLY A 62 10.22 -4.17 -4.42
C GLY A 62 10.77 -2.83 -3.94
N ARG A 63 11.60 -2.15 -4.74
CA ARG A 63 12.10 -0.81 -4.40
C ARG A 63 11.03 0.24 -4.65
N LEU A 64 10.31 0.12 -5.76
CA LEU A 64 9.27 1.07 -6.14
C LEU A 64 8.04 0.98 -5.24
N SER A 65 7.68 -0.20 -4.74
CA SER A 65 6.58 -0.35 -3.78
C SER A 65 6.88 0.34 -2.46
N ARG A 66 8.11 0.20 -1.93
CA ARG A 66 8.57 0.92 -0.72
C ARG A 66 8.55 2.43 -0.94
N LEU A 67 9.10 2.91 -2.06
CA LEU A 67 9.04 4.33 -2.40
C LEU A 67 7.60 4.85 -2.50
N LEU A 68 6.68 4.06 -3.07
CA LEU A 68 5.26 4.41 -3.14
C LEU A 68 4.65 4.48 -1.73
N CYS A 69 4.97 3.54 -0.84
CA CYS A 69 4.53 3.57 0.55
C CYS A 69 5.03 4.82 1.30
N ASP A 70 6.28 5.24 1.11
CA ASP A 70 6.80 6.48 1.69
C ASP A 70 6.00 7.70 1.22
N VAL A 71 5.73 7.80 -0.09
CA VAL A 71 4.93 8.90 -0.66
C VAL A 71 3.52 8.90 -0.08
N LEU A 72 2.87 7.73 0.00
CA LEU A 72 1.52 7.61 0.56
C LEU A 72 1.48 7.93 2.06
N SER A 73 2.52 7.53 2.81
CA SER A 73 2.69 7.85 4.24
C SER A 73 2.77 9.37 4.44
N VAL A 74 3.65 10.04 3.68
CA VAL A 74 3.79 11.51 3.72
C VAL A 74 2.50 12.21 3.32
N LEU A 75 1.81 11.75 2.27
CA LEU A 75 0.51 12.28 1.88
C LEU A 75 -0.56 12.06 2.94
N ALA A 76 -0.43 11.04 3.79
CA ALA A 76 -1.28 10.79 4.96
C ALA A 76 -0.93 11.67 6.18
N GLY A 77 0.02 12.60 6.04
CA GLY A 77 0.49 13.45 7.14
C GLY A 77 1.40 12.73 8.11
N LYS A 78 1.95 11.58 7.71
CA LYS A 78 2.93 10.79 8.47
C LYS A 78 4.34 11.09 7.95
N GLY A 79 5.34 10.46 8.57
CA GLY A 79 6.74 10.55 8.16
C GLY A 79 7.15 9.49 7.13
N LEU A 80 8.45 9.49 6.82
CA LEU A 80 9.10 8.39 6.09
C LEU A 80 9.11 7.12 6.95
N LEU A 81 9.06 5.97 6.29
CA LEU A 81 9.00 4.67 6.94
C LEU A 81 10.40 4.08 7.14
N ASP A 82 10.64 3.42 8.28
CA ASP A 82 11.87 2.67 8.52
C ASP A 82 11.70 1.19 8.18
N TYR A 83 12.32 0.76 7.09
CA TYR A 83 12.22 -0.62 6.61
C TYR A 83 13.21 -1.59 7.27
N SER A 84 14.04 -1.15 8.21
CA SER A 84 15.05 -1.99 8.87
C SER A 84 14.42 -3.25 9.48
N LEU A 85 13.24 -3.13 10.11
CA LEU A 85 12.48 -4.25 10.66
C LEU A 85 12.03 -5.26 9.59
N TRP A 86 11.62 -4.77 8.41
CA TRP A 86 11.20 -5.63 7.31
C TRP A 86 12.39 -6.38 6.71
N ASP A 87 13.56 -5.73 6.69
CA ASP A 87 14.79 -6.31 6.19
C ASP A 87 15.41 -7.33 7.15
N GLU A 88 15.23 -7.14 8.46
CA GLU A 88 15.54 -8.14 9.48
C GLU A 88 14.59 -9.34 9.39
N HIS A 89 13.30 -9.09 9.18
CA HIS A 89 12.26 -10.13 9.13
C HIS A 89 11.77 -10.43 7.71
N LYS A 90 12.69 -10.57 6.74
CA LYS A 90 12.37 -10.82 5.32
C LYS A 90 11.41 -11.99 5.10
N THR A 91 11.59 -13.08 5.85
CA THR A 91 10.72 -14.26 5.75
C THR A 91 9.28 -13.95 6.13
N PHE A 92 9.06 -13.11 7.15
CA PHE A 92 7.73 -12.67 7.54
C PHE A 92 7.15 -11.71 6.51
N TYR A 93 7.94 -10.75 6.01
CA TYR A 93 7.54 -9.85 4.93
C TYR A 93 7.06 -10.60 3.68
N PHE A 94 7.78 -11.61 3.21
CA PHE A 94 7.34 -12.42 2.06
C PHE A 94 6.06 -13.21 2.36
N LYS A 95 5.92 -13.76 3.57
CA LYS A 95 4.68 -14.44 3.99
C LYS A 95 3.49 -13.47 4.05
N ALA A 96 3.71 -12.23 4.47
CA ALA A 96 2.68 -11.20 4.50
C ALA A 96 2.17 -10.86 3.09
N ILE A 97 3.08 -10.77 2.11
CA ILE A 97 2.70 -10.61 0.70
C ILE A 97 1.92 -11.83 0.19
N GLN A 98 2.37 -13.04 0.51
CA GLN A 98 1.71 -14.28 0.08
C GLN A 98 0.29 -14.40 0.66
N ALA A 99 0.07 -14.00 1.91
CA ALA A 99 -1.26 -13.94 2.53
C ALA A 99 -2.20 -12.98 1.78
N GLY A 100 -1.65 -11.95 1.15
CA GLY A 100 -2.36 -11.03 0.27
C GLY A 100 -3.07 -11.69 -0.92
N VAL A 101 -2.57 -12.83 -1.41
CA VAL A 101 -3.18 -13.55 -2.54
C VAL A 101 -4.60 -14.01 -2.22
N SER A 102 -4.89 -14.31 -0.95
CA SER A 102 -6.24 -14.65 -0.47
C SER A 102 -7.01 -13.44 0.08
N GLY A 103 -6.51 -12.22 -0.12
CA GLY A 103 -7.09 -10.99 0.41
C GLY A 103 -6.84 -10.77 1.91
N ASN A 104 -5.95 -11.55 2.54
CA ASN A 104 -5.60 -11.37 3.94
C ASN A 104 -4.44 -10.38 4.11
N TYR A 105 -4.78 -9.12 4.31
CA TYR A 105 -3.80 -8.03 4.52
C TYR A 105 -3.32 -7.87 5.96
N SER A 106 -3.93 -8.58 6.92
CA SER A 106 -3.63 -8.45 8.35
C SER A 106 -2.12 -8.56 8.69
N PRO A 107 -1.36 -9.52 8.11
CA PRO A 107 0.08 -9.61 8.38
C PRO A 107 0.88 -8.40 7.85
N MET A 108 0.45 -7.81 6.73
CA MET A 108 1.09 -6.61 6.20
C MET A 108 0.69 -5.37 7.00
N MET A 109 -0.56 -5.30 7.48
CA MET A 109 -1.01 -4.24 8.37
C MET A 109 -0.18 -4.20 9.66
N GLN A 110 0.16 -5.35 10.23
CA GLN A 110 1.06 -5.42 11.37
C GLN A 110 2.43 -4.82 11.04
N LEU A 111 3.05 -5.27 9.94
CA LEU A 111 4.34 -4.76 9.47
C LEU A 111 4.35 -3.24 9.23
N VAL A 112 3.27 -2.70 8.67
CA VAL A 112 3.12 -1.26 8.45
C VAL A 112 2.93 -0.53 9.78
N SER A 113 2.12 -1.07 10.68
CA SER A 113 1.89 -0.48 12.01
C SER A 113 3.18 -0.38 12.82
N ASP A 114 4.09 -1.35 12.68
CA ASP A 114 5.36 -1.39 13.42
C ASP A 114 6.36 -0.33 12.94
N ILE A 115 6.22 0.18 11.71
CA ILE A 115 7.15 1.14 11.08
C ILE A 115 6.52 2.52 10.84
N LEU A 116 5.22 2.67 11.09
CA LEU A 116 4.50 3.92 10.86
C LEU A 116 4.75 4.86 12.05
N PRO A 117 5.28 6.08 11.82
CA PRO A 117 5.45 7.05 12.89
C PRO A 117 4.09 7.57 13.42
N ASP A 118 4.09 7.97 14.69
CA ASP A 118 2.93 8.53 15.41
C ASP A 118 2.35 9.78 14.74
#